data_AF-A0A1V9HBB8-F1
#
_entry.id   AF-A0A1V9HBB8-F1
#
_cell.length_a   1.000
_cell.length_b   1.000
_cell.length_c   1.000
_cell.angle_alpha   90.00
_cell.angle_beta   90.00
_cell.angle_gamma   90.00
#
_symmetry.space_group_name_H-M   'P 1'
#
loop_
_entity.id
_entity.type
_entity.pdbx_description
1 polymer ?
#
loop_
_entity_poly.entity_id
_entity_poly.type
_entity_poly.pdbx_seq_one_letter_code
_entity_poly.pdbx_strand_id
1 'polypeptide(L)'
;MQAADYLDRHYIGIRKQSETEELCDYEFICTEYRRIGTKRLEQLGYVTGVSRIDKQTGNTELVRPMAGDEDLRAFNRASYKIRKCWLAGELPSSEQYCAG
;
A
#
# COMPACT_ATOMS: atom_id res chain seq x y z
N MET A 1 1.82 -30.24 -0.44
CA MET A 1 1.33 -28.93 -0.92
C MET A 1 2.19 -27.86 -0.26
N GLN A 2 2.99 -27.12 -1.03
CA GLN A 2 3.69 -25.96 -0.50
C GLN A 2 2.65 -24.93 -0.05
N ALA A 3 2.82 -24.38 1.16
CA ALA A 3 2.03 -23.25 1.61
C ALA A 3 2.37 -22.07 0.69
N ALA A 4 1.39 -21.53 -0.02
CA ALA A 4 1.56 -20.28 -0.74
C ALA A 4 1.40 -19.14 0.27
N ASP A 5 2.43 -18.32 0.39
CA ASP A 5 2.34 -17.06 1.12
C ASP A 5 1.37 -16.13 0.36
N TYR A 6 0.52 -15.44 1.10
CA TYR A 6 -0.60 -14.65 0.63
C TYR A 6 -0.51 -13.25 1.21
N LEU A 7 -0.55 -12.26 0.33
CA LEU A 7 -0.60 -10.85 0.69
C LEU A 7 -2.04 -10.42 0.92
N ASP A 8 -2.35 -9.90 2.11
CA ASP A 8 -3.64 -9.27 2.37
C ASP A 8 -3.68 -7.87 1.75
N ARG A 9 -4.24 -7.84 0.54
CA ARG A 9 -4.40 -6.64 -0.26
C ARG A 9 -5.67 -5.86 0.12
N HIS A 10 -6.55 -6.40 0.98
CA HIS A 10 -7.80 -5.76 1.38
C HIS A 10 -7.58 -4.70 2.45
N TYR A 11 -6.62 -4.92 3.34
CA TYR A 11 -6.25 -3.98 4.38
C TYR A 11 -4.88 -3.36 4.08
N ILE A 12 -4.89 -2.12 3.59
CA ILE A 12 -3.68 -1.39 3.20
C ILE A 12 -3.49 -0.22 4.16
N GLY A 13 -2.40 -0.24 4.93
CA GLY A 13 -1.94 0.93 5.66
C GLY A 13 -1.21 1.88 4.71
N ILE A 14 -1.38 3.19 4.88
CA ILE A 14 -0.67 4.24 4.16
C ILE A 14 -0.07 5.18 5.20
N ARG A 15 1.23 5.45 5.08
CA ARG A 15 1.95 6.33 6.01
C ARG A 15 2.88 7.26 5.23
N LYS A 16 2.75 8.56 5.47
CA LYS A 16 3.65 9.57 4.91
C LYS A 16 5.07 9.35 5.46
N GLN A 17 6.05 9.32 4.57
CA GLN A 17 7.47 9.12 4.89
C GLN A 17 8.23 10.44 4.80
N SER A 18 8.05 11.15 3.69
CA SER A 18 8.70 12.43 3.45
C SER A 18 7.81 13.32 2.59
N GLU A 19 8.05 14.62 2.68
CA GLU A 19 7.31 15.63 1.95
C GLU A 19 8.24 16.78 1.61
N THR A 20 8.22 17.18 0.34
CA THR A 20 8.86 18.38 -0.19
C THR A 20 7.78 19.32 -0.71
N GLU A 21 8.11 20.48 -1.28
CA GLU A 21 7.11 21.36 -1.89
C GLU A 21 6.37 20.70 -3.05
N GLU A 22 7.07 19.91 -3.86
CA GLU A 22 6.52 19.34 -5.11
C GLU A 22 6.06 17.89 -4.96
N LEU A 23 6.70 17.11 -4.08
CA LEU A 23 6.55 15.66 -4.00
C LEU A 23 6.22 15.21 -2.58
N CYS A 24 5.49 14.10 -2.46
CA CYS A 24 5.25 13.44 -1.18
C CYS A 24 5.36 11.91 -1.31
N ASP A 25 6.19 11.31 -0.45
CA ASP A 25 6.42 9.87 -0.44
C ASP A 25 5.59 9.21 0.65
N TYR A 26 4.94 8.11 0.27
CA TYR A 26 4.08 7.31 1.10
C TYR A 26 4.56 5.88 1.12
N GLU A 27 4.72 5.34 2.32
CA GLU A 27 4.81 3.90 2.52
C GLU A 27 3.40 3.31 2.51
N PHE A 28 3.18 2.27 1.69
CA PHE A 28 1.99 1.45 1.78
C PHE A 28 2.35 0.08 2.36
N ILE A 29 1.51 -0.41 3.26
CA ILE A 29 1.79 -1.52 4.18
C ILE A 29 0.68 -2.55 4.02
N CYS A 30 1.05 -3.80 3.79
CA CYS A 30 0.13 -4.93 3.74
C CYS A 30 0.60 -6.01 4.71
N THR A 31 -0.35 -6.80 5.19
CA THR A 31 -0.04 -7.96 6.05
C THR A 31 0.22 -9.17 5.17
N GLU A 32 1.32 -9.86 5.42
CA GLU A 32 1.64 -11.13 4.77
C GLU A 32 1.18 -12.30 5.65
N TYR A 33 0.52 -13.28 5.04
CA TYR A 33 0.01 -14.46 5.70
C TYR A 33 0.52 -15.73 5.02
N ARG A 34 0.77 -16.77 5.80
CA ARG A 34 0.98 -18.13 5.32
C ARG A 34 -0.26 -18.96 5.58
N ARG A 35 -0.67 -19.75 4.59
CA ARG A 35 -1.73 -20.74 4.82
C ARG A 35 -1.19 -21.97 5.55
N ILE A 36 -1.75 -22.25 6.73
CA ILE A 36 -1.47 -23.46 7.50
C ILE A 36 -2.70 -24.39 7.44
N GLY A 37 -2.56 -25.52 6.74
CA GLY A 37 -3.65 -26.45 6.52
C GLY A 37 -4.74 -25.90 5.58
N THR A 38 -6.00 -26.30 5.79
CA THR A 38 -7.09 -25.98 4.84
C THR A 38 -7.78 -24.64 5.12
N LYS A 39 -7.76 -24.15 6.36
CA LYS A 39 -8.55 -22.96 6.78
C LYS A 39 -7.81 -21.96 7.67
N ARG A 40 -6.61 -22.27 8.17
CA ARG A 40 -5.90 -21.36 9.08
C ARG A 40 -4.90 -20.51 8.29
N LEU A 41 -4.79 -19.25 8.69
CA LEU A 41 -3.78 -18.32 8.22
C LEU A 41 -2.89 -17.98 9.42
N GLU A 42 -1.58 -18.06 9.22
CA GLU A 42 -0.57 -17.55 10.14
C GLU A 42 -0.09 -16.21 9.60
N GLN A 43 -0.08 -15.17 10.43
CA GLN A 43 0.49 -13.90 10.05
C GLN A 43 2.02 -13.99 10.10
N LEU A 44 2.67 -13.76 8.95
CA LEU A 44 4.13 -13.75 8.85
C LEU A 44 4.73 -12.40 9.24
N GLY A 45 4.01 -11.32 8.96
CA GLY A 45 4.46 -9.97 9.28
C GLY A 45 3.82 -8.93 8.36
N TYR A 46 4.53 -7.81 8.21
CA TYR A 46 4.15 -6.74 7.30
C TYR A 46 5.18 -6.62 6.19
N VAL A 47 4.69 -6.44 4.97
CA VAL A 47 5.51 -6.04 3.83
C VAL A 47 5.13 -4.63 3.42
N THR A 48 6.08 -3.89 2.86
CA THR A 48 5.86 -2.50 2.49
C THR A 48 6.39 -2.18 1.10
N GLY A 49 5.74 -1.23 0.44
CA GLY A 49 6.22 -0.58 -0.77
C GLY A 49 6.20 0.94 -0.57
N VAL A 50 6.75 1.68 -1.54
CA VAL A 50 6.76 3.15 -1.53
C VAL A 50 6.12 3.68 -2.80
N SER A 51 5.10 4.53 -2.61
CA SER A 51 4.46 5.32 -3.65
C SER A 51 4.85 6.77 -3.46
N ARG A 52 5.10 7.49 -4.55
CA ARG A 52 5.23 8.95 -4.54
C ARG A 52 4.04 9.58 -5.23
N ILE A 53 3.59 10.73 -4.74
CA ILE A 53 2.66 11.60 -5.45
C ILE A 53 3.33 12.93 -5.79
N ASP A 54 3.15 13.38 -7.02
CA ASP A 54 3.43 14.73 -7.46
C ASP A 54 2.25 15.63 -7.08
N LYS A 55 2.50 16.67 -6.30
CA LYS A 55 1.45 17.53 -5.74
C LYS A 55 0.84 18.50 -6.76
N GLN A 56 1.55 18.79 -7.85
CA GLN A 56 1.07 19.68 -8.90
C GLN A 56 0.10 18.96 -9.83
N THR A 57 0.39 17.70 -10.14
CA THR A 57 -0.35 16.90 -11.12
C THR A 57 -1.28 15.87 -10.50
N GLY A 58 -1.04 15.48 -9.24
CA GLY A 58 -1.72 14.38 -8.56
C GLY A 58 -1.33 13.00 -9.09
N ASN A 59 -0.28 12.92 -9.94
CA ASN A 59 0.22 11.66 -10.47
C ASN A 59 0.97 10.88 -9.42
N THR A 60 0.73 9.58 -9.37
CA THR A 60 1.38 8.66 -8.44
C THR A 60 2.33 7.73 -9.17
N GLU A 61 3.53 7.55 -8.64
CA GLU A 61 4.54 6.63 -9.15
C GLU A 61 4.96 5.61 -8.10
N LEU A 62 5.36 4.42 -8.54
CA LEU A 62 5.92 3.38 -7.69
C LEU A 62 7.42 3.61 -7.54
N VAL A 63 7.87 3.97 -6.34
CA VAL A 63 9.29 4.20 -6.02
C VAL A 63 9.96 2.93 -5.55
N ARG A 64 9.27 2.14 -4.71
CA ARG A 64 9.74 0.84 -4.22
C ARG A 64 8.64 -0.21 -4.33
N PRO A 65 8.86 -1.31 -5.07
CA PRO A 65 7.88 -2.39 -5.15
C PRO A 65 7.68 -3.06 -3.79
N MET A 66 6.46 -3.57 -3.56
CA MET A 66 6.14 -4.41 -2.41
C MET A 66 6.33 -5.87 -2.79
N ALA A 67 7.05 -6.63 -1.94
CA ALA A 67 7.18 -8.06 -2.12
C ALA A 67 5.80 -8.75 -2.13
N GLY A 68 5.54 -9.60 -3.12
CA GLY A 68 4.25 -10.28 -3.28
C GLY A 68 3.14 -9.45 -3.95
N ASP A 69 3.43 -8.22 -4.41
CA ASP A 69 2.50 -7.36 -5.19
C ASP A 69 2.92 -7.21 -6.66
N GLU A 70 3.23 -8.31 -7.34
CA GLU A 70 3.71 -8.34 -8.74
C GLU A 70 2.68 -7.73 -9.73
N ASP A 71 1.39 -7.91 -9.47
CA ASP A 71 0.28 -7.34 -10.24
C ASP A 71 0.01 -5.85 -9.92
N LEU A 72 0.80 -5.23 -9.02
CA LEU A 72 0.64 -3.86 -8.57
C LEU A 72 -0.74 -3.55 -7.94
N ARG A 73 -1.43 -4.55 -7.39
CA ARG A 73 -2.79 -4.35 -6.87
C ARG A 73 -2.80 -3.53 -5.60
N ALA A 74 -1.87 -3.79 -4.68
CA ALA A 74 -1.73 -3.01 -3.45
C ALA A 74 -1.27 -1.58 -3.77
N PHE A 75 -0.30 -1.43 -4.68
CA PHE A 75 0.12 -0.12 -5.17
C PHE A 75 -1.05 0.69 -5.76
N ASN A 76 -1.80 0.11 -6.72
CA ASN A 76 -2.91 0.80 -7.38
C ASN A 76 -3.98 1.26 -6.39
N ARG A 77 -4.27 0.47 -5.35
CA ARG A 77 -5.21 0.84 -4.29
C ARG A 77 -4.67 1.96 -3.41
N ALA A 78 -3.40 1.89 -3.00
CA ALA A 78 -2.75 2.95 -2.24
C ALA A 78 -2.74 4.27 -3.02
N SER A 79 -2.31 4.24 -4.27
CA SER A 79 -2.30 5.37 -5.19
C SER A 79 -3.68 5.99 -5.39
N TYR A 80 -4.71 5.17 -5.59
CA TYR A 80 -6.09 5.65 -5.71
C TYR A 80 -6.52 6.42 -4.46
N LYS A 81 -6.24 5.90 -3.27
CA LYS A 81 -6.60 6.55 -2.01
C LYS A 81 -5.82 7.84 -1.78
N ILE A 82 -4.50 7.85 -2.00
CA ILE A 82 -3.66 9.06 -1.89
C ILE A 82 -4.18 10.13 -2.86
N ARG A 83 -4.45 9.76 -4.11
CA ARG A 83 -5.00 10.68 -5.12
C ARG A 83 -6.39 11.21 -4.73
N LYS A 84 -7.24 10.37 -4.13
CA LYS A 84 -8.55 10.81 -3.65
C LYS A 84 -8.43 11.85 -2.53
N CYS A 85 -7.51 11.67 -1.58
CA CYS A 85 -7.26 12.67 -0.55
C CYS A 85 -6.67 13.95 -1.16
N TRP A 86 -5.73 13.82 -2.11
CA TRP A 86 -5.17 14.98 -2.82
C TRP A 86 -6.23 15.78 -3.57
N LEU A 87 -7.18 15.12 -4.24
CA LEU A 87 -8.34 15.76 -4.88
C LEU A 87 -9.24 16.50 -3.89
N ALA A 88 -9.26 16.09 -2.63
CA ALA A 88 -9.98 16.79 -1.55
C ALA A 88 -9.17 17.95 -0.96
N GLY A 89 -7.94 18.20 -1.44
CA GLY A 89 -7.03 19.22 -0.93
C GLY A 89 -6.19 18.78 0.25
N GLU A 90 -6.13 17.47 0.53
CA GLU A 90 -5.45 16.92 1.71
C GLU A 90 -4.36 15.90 1.34
N LEU A 91 -3.26 15.90 2.09
CA LEU A 91 -2.22 14.88 2.00
C LEU A 91 -2.07 14.21 3.39
N PRO A 92 -2.70 13.03 3.60
CA PRO A 92 -2.84 12.46 4.93
C PRO A 92 -1.48 12.06 5.51
N SER A 93 -1.25 12.25 6.81
CA SER A 93 -0.02 11.76 7.45
C SER A 93 -0.02 10.25 7.64
N SER A 94 -1.20 9.68 7.95
CA SER A 94 -1.41 8.24 8.06
C SER A 94 -2.87 7.91 7.79
N GLU A 95 -3.11 6.81 7.09
CA GLU A 95 -4.44 6.30 6.81
C GLU A 95 -4.43 4.77 6.87
N GLN A 96 -5.49 4.16 7.38
CA GLN A 96 -5.75 2.75 7.17
C GLN A 96 -6.93 2.60 6.21
N TYR A 97 -6.72 1.81 5.17
CA TYR A 97 -7.71 1.61 4.12
C TYR A 97 -8.16 0.14 4.10
N CYS A 98 -9.47 -0.06 4.14
CA CYS A 98 -10.11 -1.35 3.91
C CYS A 98 -10.88 -1.28 2.58
N ALA A 99 -10.57 -2.18 1.66
CA ALA A 99 -11.31 -2.35 0.41
C ALA A 99 -12.34 -3.48 0.56
N GLY A 100 -13.61 -3.08 0.64
CA GLY A 100 -14.78 -3.97 0.48
C GLY A 100 -15.02 -4.36 -0.97
#